data_AF-A0A2A6RDC4-F1
#
_entry.id   AF-A0A2A6RDC4-F1
#
_cell.length_a   1.000
_cell.length_b   1.000
_cell.length_c   1.000
_cell.angle_alpha   90.00
_cell.angle_beta   90.00
_cell.angle_gamma   90.00
#
_symmetry.space_group_name_H-M   'P 1'
#
loop_
_entity.id
_entity.type
_entity.pdbx_description
1 polymer ?
#
loop_
_entity_poly.entity_id
_entity_poly.type
_entity_poly.pdbx_seq_one_letter_code
_entity_poly.pdbx_strand_id
1 'polypeptide(L)'
;MYTIDANIFIRDLDNREPNHNECHALLIHLITHQISIIVPTLVLAEISGTVSRTRRNAIAGRLAAEALHDIPHLTFVSLDESVAREATAIAADRAIRGADAIYVAVAQRYRATLITLDRELTDRAAPIVTIMQPQQVLATLS
;
A
#
# COMPACT_ATOMS: atom_id res chain seq x y z
N MET A 1 -6.06 -11.19 4.57
CA MET A 1 -6.39 -9.84 4.07
C MET A 1 -5.15 -8.99 4.20
N TYR A 2 -4.85 -8.19 3.19
CA TYR A 2 -3.65 -7.36 3.16
C TYR A 2 -3.99 -5.89 2.94
N THR A 3 -3.23 -5.03 3.60
CA THR A 3 -3.12 -3.61 3.23
C THR A 3 -1.87 -3.44 2.41
N ILE A 4 -1.96 -2.78 1.25
CA ILE A 4 -0.82 -2.62 0.35
C ILE A 4 -0.43 -1.14 0.28
N ASP A 5 0.82 -0.85 0.60
CA ASP A 5 1.43 0.47 0.45
C ASP A 5 1.49 0.89 -1.04
N ALA A 6 1.35 2.19 -1.33
CA ALA A 6 1.51 2.73 -2.68
C ALA A 6 2.83 2.31 -3.34
N ASN A 7 3.91 2.17 -2.55
CA ASN A 7 5.21 1.80 -3.10
C ASN A 7 5.21 0.43 -3.81
N ILE A 8 4.35 -0.52 -3.44
CA ILE A 8 4.25 -1.83 -4.09
C ILE A 8 3.68 -1.67 -5.51
N PHE A 9 2.57 -0.95 -5.65
CA PHE A 9 1.98 -0.67 -6.96
C PHE A 9 2.94 0.14 -7.83
N ILE A 10 3.62 1.13 -7.27
CA ILE A 10 4.57 1.96 -8.02
C ILE A 10 5.74 1.13 -8.58
N ARG A 11 6.25 0.14 -7.83
CA ARG A 11 7.32 -0.75 -8.30
C ARG A 11 6.85 -1.74 -9.35
N ASP A 12 5.59 -2.18 -9.29
CA ASP A 12 4.99 -3.03 -10.32
C ASP A 12 4.90 -2.32 -11.69
N LEU A 13 4.74 -1.00 -11.71
CA LEU A 13 4.55 -0.22 -12.95
C LEU A 13 5.81 -0.06 -13.84
N ASP A 14 7.01 -0.40 -13.35
CA ASP A 14 8.26 -0.31 -14.12
C ASP A 14 9.15 -1.52 -13.86
N ASN A 15 9.32 -2.36 -14.88
CA ASN A 15 10.08 -3.61 -14.79
C ASN A 15 11.59 -3.45 -14.57
N ARG A 16 12.09 -2.21 -14.60
CA ARG A 16 13.49 -1.88 -14.30
C ARG A 16 13.70 -1.56 -12.83
N GLU A 17 12.64 -1.35 -12.06
CA GLU A 17 12.74 -1.02 -10.64
C GLU A 17 13.22 -2.23 -9.82
N PRO A 18 14.10 -2.02 -8.83
CA PRO A 18 14.42 -3.05 -7.86
C PRO A 18 13.15 -3.54 -7.16
N ASN A 19 13.05 -4.85 -6.93
CA ASN A 19 11.87 -5.52 -6.34
C ASN A 19 10.62 -5.55 -7.23
N HIS A 20 10.71 -5.16 -8.52
CA HIS A 20 9.60 -5.27 -9.45
C HIS A 20 9.05 -6.71 -9.50
N ASN A 21 9.93 -7.70 -9.67
CA ASN A 21 9.52 -9.09 -9.83
C ASN A 21 8.69 -9.59 -8.63
N GLU A 22 9.09 -9.24 -7.42
CA GLU A 22 8.42 -9.69 -6.21
C GLU A 22 7.13 -8.92 -5.92
N CYS A 23 7.08 -7.61 -6.24
CA CYS A 23 5.84 -6.84 -6.19
C CYS A 23 4.83 -7.36 -7.23
N HIS A 24 5.29 -7.63 -8.45
CA HIS A 24 4.47 -8.17 -9.54
C HIS A 24 3.93 -9.54 -9.18
N ALA A 25 4.79 -10.47 -8.77
CA ALA A 25 4.40 -11.81 -8.37
C ALA A 25 3.41 -11.80 -7.20
N LEU A 26 3.62 -10.92 -6.20
CA LEU A 26 2.69 -10.73 -5.11
C LEU A 26 1.32 -10.29 -5.61
N LEU A 27 1.23 -9.20 -6.38
CA LEU A 27 -0.04 -8.66 -6.87
C LEU A 27 -0.80 -9.67 -7.71
N ILE A 28 -0.12 -10.34 -8.65
CA ILE A 28 -0.70 -11.42 -9.45
C ILE A 28 -1.22 -12.55 -8.58
N HIS A 29 -0.47 -12.97 -7.56
CA HIS A 29 -0.89 -14.03 -6.67
C HIS A 29 -2.14 -13.63 -5.87
N LEU A 30 -2.16 -12.43 -5.27
CA LEU A 30 -3.30 -11.93 -4.50
C LEU A 30 -4.57 -11.84 -5.37
N ILE A 31 -4.45 -11.33 -6.59
CA ILE A 31 -5.56 -11.21 -7.54
C ILE A 31 -6.06 -12.58 -7.97
N THR A 32 -5.16 -13.48 -8.38
CA THR A 32 -5.51 -14.83 -8.87
C THR A 32 -6.22 -15.66 -7.81
N HIS A 33 -5.79 -15.55 -6.55
CA HIS A 33 -6.36 -16.29 -5.42
C HIS A 33 -7.47 -15.52 -4.70
N GLN A 34 -7.94 -14.39 -5.27
CA GLN A 34 -9.04 -13.59 -4.74
C GLN A 34 -8.83 -13.15 -3.27
N ILE A 35 -7.58 -12.91 -2.89
CA ILE A 35 -7.24 -12.50 -1.54
C ILE A 35 -7.61 -11.03 -1.36
N SER A 36 -8.41 -10.72 -0.35
CA SER A 36 -8.88 -9.34 -0.12
C SER A 36 -7.73 -8.36 0.13
N ILE A 37 -7.74 -7.28 -0.63
CA ILE A 37 -6.84 -6.14 -0.53
C ILE A 37 -7.65 -4.94 -0.02
N ILE A 38 -7.16 -4.26 1.00
CA ILE A 38 -7.77 -3.02 1.50
C ILE A 38 -6.74 -1.89 1.47
N VAL A 39 -7.11 -0.73 0.98
CA VAL A 39 -6.19 0.40 0.87
C VAL A 39 -6.88 1.71 1.23
N PRO A 40 -6.21 2.67 1.88
CA PRO A 40 -6.76 4.01 2.05
C PRO A 40 -6.96 4.67 0.68
N THR A 41 -7.96 5.55 0.54
CA THR A 41 -8.12 6.39 -0.67
C THR A 41 -6.90 7.27 -0.96
N LEU A 42 -6.02 7.49 0.03
CA LEU A 42 -4.73 8.16 -0.13
C LEU A 42 -3.87 7.57 -1.26
N VAL A 43 -3.92 6.25 -1.47
CA VAL A 43 -3.13 5.53 -2.48
C VAL A 43 -3.30 6.12 -3.89
N LEU A 44 -4.50 6.63 -4.21
CA LEU A 44 -4.82 7.22 -5.51
C LEU A 44 -3.98 8.48 -5.77
N ALA A 45 -3.86 9.34 -4.76
CA ALA A 45 -3.08 10.57 -4.86
C ALA A 45 -1.58 10.28 -4.95
N GLU A 46 -1.10 9.28 -4.20
CA GLU A 46 0.31 8.89 -4.19
C GLU A 46 0.75 8.26 -5.51
N ILE A 47 -0.05 7.36 -6.07
CA ILE A 47 0.22 6.74 -7.37
C ILE A 47 0.14 7.79 -8.47
N SER A 48 -0.95 8.57 -8.53
CA SER A 48 -1.11 9.61 -9.56
C SER A 48 0.05 10.61 -9.54
N GLY A 49 0.39 11.12 -8.35
CA GLY A 49 1.48 12.07 -8.18
C GLY A 49 2.84 11.48 -8.56
N THR A 50 3.11 10.25 -8.15
CA THR A 50 4.40 9.59 -8.43
C THR A 50 4.56 9.27 -9.91
N VAL A 51 3.57 8.64 -10.54
CA VAL A 51 3.60 8.30 -11.97
C VAL A 51 3.68 9.56 -12.82
N SER A 52 2.90 10.60 -12.49
CA SER A 52 2.95 11.88 -13.21
C SER A 52 4.32 12.53 -13.14
N ARG A 53 4.99 12.53 -11.98
CA ARG A 53 6.34 13.09 -11.83
C ARG A 53 7.37 12.29 -12.61
N THR A 54 7.36 10.96 -12.50
CA THR A 54 8.32 10.08 -13.15
C THR A 54 8.20 10.15 -14.68
N ARG A 55 6.97 10.11 -15.20
CA ARG A 55 6.70 10.13 -16.64
C ARG A 55 6.55 11.54 -17.23
N ARG A 56 6.59 12.59 -16.38
CA ARG A 56 6.30 13.99 -16.74
C ARG A 56 4.98 14.13 -17.50
N ASN A 57 3.97 13.37 -17.09
CA ASN A 57 2.70 13.26 -17.80
C ASN A 57 1.53 13.09 -16.82
N ALA A 58 0.73 14.15 -16.66
CA ALA A 58 -0.42 14.17 -15.75
C ALA A 58 -1.55 13.21 -16.16
N ILE A 59 -1.73 12.95 -17.46
CA ILE A 59 -2.73 11.98 -17.94
C ILE A 59 -2.32 10.57 -17.51
N ALA A 60 -1.04 10.23 -17.69
CA ALA A 60 -0.51 8.93 -17.25
C ALA A 60 -0.67 8.72 -15.73
N GLY A 61 -0.49 9.78 -14.92
CA GLY A 61 -0.74 9.73 -13.49
C GLY A 61 -2.19 9.41 -13.13
N ARG A 62 -3.14 10.14 -13.74
CA ARG A 62 -4.58 9.90 -13.50
C ARG A 62 -5.01 8.50 -13.93
N LEU A 63 -4.61 8.06 -15.13
CA LEU A 63 -4.93 6.72 -15.63
C LEU A 63 -4.37 5.62 -14.72
N ALA A 64 -3.16 5.82 -14.16
CA ALA A 64 -2.59 4.85 -13.23
C ALA A 64 -3.38 4.75 -11.91
N ALA A 65 -3.89 5.87 -11.39
CA ALA A 65 -4.75 5.85 -10.21
C ALA A 65 -6.14 5.26 -10.52
N GLU A 66 -6.72 5.60 -11.69
CA GLU A 66 -8.01 5.05 -12.14
C GLU A 66 -7.96 3.52 -12.29
N ALA A 67 -6.86 2.98 -12.80
CA ALA A 67 -6.66 1.53 -12.96
C ALA A 67 -6.73 0.73 -11.65
N LEU A 68 -6.55 1.36 -10.48
CA LEU A 68 -6.72 0.65 -9.20
C LEU A 68 -8.18 0.23 -8.95
N HIS A 69 -9.16 0.95 -9.53
CA HIS A 69 -10.56 0.56 -9.42
C HIS A 69 -10.89 -0.74 -10.15
N ASP A 70 -10.06 -1.12 -11.12
CA ASP A 70 -10.24 -2.34 -11.90
C ASP A 70 -9.59 -3.56 -11.25
N ILE A 71 -8.86 -3.39 -10.13
CA ILE A 71 -8.23 -4.49 -9.40
C ILE A 71 -9.30 -5.28 -8.64
N PRO A 72 -9.50 -6.58 -8.96
CA PRO A 72 -10.48 -7.41 -8.26
C PRO A 72 -10.15 -7.53 -6.78
N HIS A 73 -11.20 -7.56 -5.93
CA HIS A 73 -11.08 -7.74 -4.48
C HIS A 73 -10.28 -6.64 -3.76
N LEU A 74 -9.96 -5.53 -4.43
CA LEU A 74 -9.44 -4.32 -3.82
C LEU A 74 -10.60 -3.46 -3.31
N THR A 75 -10.55 -3.09 -2.03
CA THR A 75 -11.52 -2.20 -1.39
C THR A 75 -10.83 -0.93 -0.92
N PHE A 76 -11.39 0.22 -1.29
CA PHE A 76 -10.94 1.51 -0.78
C PHE A 76 -11.58 1.81 0.57
N VAL A 77 -10.76 2.24 1.52
CA VAL A 77 -11.17 2.80 2.80
C VAL A 77 -11.06 4.31 2.70
N SER A 78 -12.19 5.02 2.85
CA SER A 78 -12.23 6.47 2.83
C SER A 78 -11.34 7.05 3.94
N LEU A 79 -10.46 7.99 3.58
CA LEU A 79 -9.75 8.82 4.55
C LEU A 79 -10.71 9.87 5.12
N ASP A 80 -11.51 9.46 6.10
CA ASP A 80 -12.40 10.32 6.87
C ASP A 80 -11.76 10.81 8.17
N GLU A 81 -12.48 11.64 8.93
CA GLU A 81 -12.00 12.16 10.22
C GLU A 81 -11.67 11.05 11.24
N SER A 82 -12.38 9.91 11.17
CA SER A 82 -12.13 8.78 12.05
C SER A 82 -10.78 8.14 11.75
N VAL A 83 -10.50 7.83 10.47
CA VAL A 83 -9.18 7.31 10.04
C VAL A 83 -8.09 8.33 10.33
N ALA A 84 -8.34 9.62 10.06
CA ALA A 84 -7.36 10.67 10.28
C ALA A 84 -6.97 10.81 11.76
N ARG A 85 -7.93 10.67 12.68
CA ARG A 85 -7.67 10.70 14.13
C ARG A 85 -6.86 9.50 14.60
N GLU A 86 -7.17 8.30 14.12
CA GLU A 86 -6.37 7.09 14.40
C GLU A 86 -4.93 7.24 13.88
N ALA A 87 -4.79 7.67 12.63
CA ALA A 87 -3.48 7.93 12.02
C ALA A 87 -2.70 9.01 12.77
N THR A 88 -3.36 10.06 13.28
CA THR A 88 -2.73 11.12 14.08
C THR A 88 -2.11 10.57 15.36
N ALA A 89 -2.86 9.73 16.10
CA ALA A 89 -2.34 9.09 17.31
C ALA A 89 -1.15 8.18 16.98
N ILE A 90 -1.27 7.34 15.96
CA ILE A 90 -0.19 6.44 15.53
C ILE A 90 1.06 7.23 15.10
N ALA A 91 0.89 8.29 14.32
CA ALA A 91 1.99 9.13 13.86
C ALA A 91 2.77 9.73 15.04
N ALA A 92 2.05 10.25 16.04
CA ALA A 92 2.66 10.82 17.24
C ALA A 92 3.37 9.75 18.08
N ASP A 93 2.69 8.63 18.38
CA ASP A 93 3.20 7.60 19.29
C ASP A 93 4.36 6.79 18.70
N ARG A 94 4.41 6.65 17.38
CA ARG A 94 5.41 5.82 16.68
C ARG A 94 6.41 6.65 15.86
N ALA A 95 6.26 7.98 15.86
CA ALA A 95 7.06 8.91 15.09
C ALA A 95 7.16 8.51 13.59
N ILE A 96 6.05 8.12 12.99
CA ILE A 96 5.96 7.79 11.55
C ILE A 96 5.33 8.94 10.77
N ARG A 97 5.61 9.04 9.46
CA ARG A 97 5.07 10.12 8.62
C ARG A 97 3.55 9.99 8.52
N GLY A 98 2.86 11.11 8.36
CA GLY A 98 1.40 11.13 8.34
C GLY A 98 0.76 10.23 7.29
N ALA A 99 1.34 10.17 6.08
CA ALA A 99 0.89 9.26 5.02
C ALA A 99 1.01 7.79 5.43
N ASP A 100 2.19 7.39 5.91
CA ASP A 100 2.46 6.04 6.40
C ASP A 100 1.53 5.65 7.56
N ALA A 101 1.23 6.60 8.45
CA ALA A 101 0.31 6.39 9.57
C ALA A 101 -1.12 6.08 9.13
N ILE A 102 -1.55 6.60 7.98
CA ILE A 102 -2.87 6.28 7.40
C ILE A 102 -2.91 4.81 6.95
N TYR A 103 -1.85 4.31 6.33
CA TYR A 103 -1.74 2.88 5.99
C TYR A 103 -1.74 1.99 7.23
N VAL A 104 -0.99 2.38 8.26
CA VAL A 104 -0.96 1.63 9.53
C VAL A 104 -2.32 1.66 10.22
N ALA A 105 -3.01 2.80 10.23
CA ALA A 105 -4.36 2.92 10.79
C ALA A 105 -5.36 2.01 10.06
N VAL A 106 -5.36 2.01 8.72
CA VAL A 106 -6.20 1.11 7.92
C VAL A 106 -5.87 -0.35 8.20
N ALA A 107 -4.59 -0.73 8.19
CA ALA A 107 -4.18 -2.10 8.45
C ALA A 107 -4.60 -2.56 9.86
N GLN A 108 -4.40 -1.71 10.88
CA GLN A 108 -4.79 -1.99 12.25
C GLN A 108 -6.31 -2.12 12.41
N ARG A 109 -7.08 -1.17 11.86
CA ARG A 109 -8.55 -1.11 11.97
C ARG A 109 -9.22 -2.37 11.42
N TYR A 110 -8.71 -2.90 10.33
CA TYR A 110 -9.26 -4.07 9.66
C TYR A 110 -8.50 -5.37 9.96
N ARG A 111 -7.53 -5.33 10.90
CA ARG A 111 -6.68 -6.48 11.26
C ARG A 111 -6.00 -7.12 10.05
N ALA A 112 -5.59 -6.30 9.10
CA ALA A 112 -4.87 -6.72 7.91
C ALA A 112 -3.36 -6.68 8.15
N THR A 113 -2.63 -7.52 7.41
CA THR A 113 -1.17 -7.43 7.34
C THR A 113 -0.81 -6.31 6.36
N LEU A 114 0.00 -5.34 6.80
CA LEU A 114 0.52 -4.28 5.94
C LEU A 114 1.71 -4.79 5.11
N ILE A 115 1.66 -4.59 3.81
CA ILE A 115 2.74 -4.90 2.87
C ILE A 115 3.39 -3.61 2.42
N THR A 116 4.69 -3.45 2.70
CA THR A 116 5.48 -2.28 2.31
C THR A 116 6.95 -2.67 2.06
N LEU A 117 7.65 -1.89 1.23
CA LEU A 117 9.10 -1.96 1.09
C LEU A 117 9.86 -1.01 2.04
N ASP A 118 9.15 -0.16 2.79
CA ASP A 118 9.76 0.79 3.71
C ASP A 118 10.18 0.10 5.03
N ARG A 119 11.50 -0.04 5.22
CA ARG A 119 12.09 -0.67 6.41
C ARG A 119 11.91 0.18 7.66
N GLU A 120 12.00 1.50 7.54
CA GLU A 120 11.85 2.40 8.69
C GLU A 120 10.40 2.36 9.19
N LEU A 121 9.43 2.37 8.29
CA LEU A 121 8.02 2.15 8.63
C LEU A 121 7.82 0.79 9.30
N THR A 122 8.43 -0.27 8.75
CA THR A 122 8.36 -1.62 9.32
C THR A 122 8.83 -1.64 10.77
N ASP A 123 10.03 -1.12 11.04
CA ASP A 123 10.62 -1.11 12.38
C ASP A 123 9.76 -0.31 13.37
N ARG A 124 9.26 0.85 12.92
CA ARG A 124 8.47 1.73 13.77
C ARG A 124 7.07 1.18 14.03
N ALA A 125 6.41 0.53 13.07
CA ALA A 125 5.01 0.12 13.22
C ALA A 125 4.81 -1.36 13.61
N ALA A 126 5.83 -2.23 13.52
CA ALA A 126 5.74 -3.66 13.84
C ALA A 126 5.12 -3.98 15.23
N PRO A 127 5.36 -3.20 16.31
CA PRO A 127 4.69 -3.48 17.58
C PRO A 127 3.16 -3.31 17.61
N ILE A 128 2.52 -2.72 16.58
CA ILE A 128 1.06 -2.46 16.59
C ILE A 128 0.30 -3.06 15.41
N VAL A 129 0.99 -3.54 14.37
CA VAL A 129 0.40 -4.18 13.20
C VAL A 129 1.40 -5.18 12.61
N THR A 130 0.90 -6.29 12.04
CA THR A 130 1.74 -7.22 11.29
C THR A 130 2.18 -6.57 9.99
N ILE A 131 3.49 -6.55 9.73
CA ILE A 131 4.08 -5.97 8.53
C ILE A 131 4.95 -7.01 7.83
N MET A 132 4.85 -7.08 6.50
CA MET A 132 5.64 -7.98 5.67
C MET A 132 6.13 -7.27 4.41
N GLN A 133 7.30 -7.65 3.92
CA GLN A 133 7.75 -7.35 2.56
C GLN A 133 7.16 -8.36 1.57
N PRO A 134 7.07 -8.04 0.26
CA PRO A 134 6.51 -8.93 -0.75
C PRO A 134 7.08 -10.35 -0.72
N GLN A 135 8.40 -10.48 -0.57
CA GLN A 135 9.10 -11.76 -0.50
C GLN A 135 8.65 -12.62 0.69
N GLN A 136 8.41 -11.98 1.84
CA GLN A 136 7.95 -12.67 3.05
C GLN A 136 6.53 -13.19 2.86
N VAL A 137 5.65 -12.38 2.27
CA VAL A 137 4.27 -12.80 1.96
C VAL A 137 4.27 -13.97 0.99
N LEU A 138 5.02 -13.87 -0.11
CA LEU A 138 5.14 -14.95 -1.10
C LEU A 138 5.61 -16.26 -0.47
N ALA A 139 6.58 -16.21 0.45
CA ALA A 139 7.05 -17.39 1.17
C ALA A 139 6.02 -17.99 2.14
N THR A 140 5.02 -17.23 2.59
CA THR A 140 3.90 -17.74 3.39
C THR A 140 2.74 -18.28 2.56
N LEU A 141 2.68 -17.93 1.27
CA LEU A 141 1.62 -18.32 0.34
C LEU A 141 2.01 -19.49 -0.58
N SER A 142 3.29 -19.90 -0.52
CA SER A 142 3.85 -21.07 -1.21
C SER A 142 3.60 -22.39 -0.50
#